data_AF-A0A7S4V0J0-F1
#
_entry.id   AF-A0A7S4V0J0-F1
#
_cell.length_a   1.000
_cell.length_b   1.000
_cell.length_c   1.000
_cell.angle_alpha   90.00
_cell.angle_beta   90.00
_cell.angle_gamma   90.00
#
_symmetry.space_group_name_H-M   'P 1'
#
loop_
_entity.id
_entity.type
_entity.pdbx_description
1 polymer ?
#
loop_
_entity_poly.entity_id
_entity_poly.type
_entity_poly.pdbx_seq_one_letter_code
_entity_poly.pdbx_strand_id
1 'polypeptide(L)'
;VIAKAIEPVGVRQPLMYVSLGSGALYFDWELLERLRWVTDVPIGRVSLVDTDYRTPTKRLQQALQQFSAWFAGAELRQYPSLSAFLRAEHGERLPSGRVAGKREQQRSEGLYQVLMQCDAHGVEADEANRLSLVRRAMLQPGGLAFALDNGPSTRRCYQRRLDGSGVDEIDYAVWQYPGWGERSRH
;
A
#
# COMPACT_ATOMS: atom_id res chain seq x y z
N VAL A 1 -2.46 17.02 5.79
CA VAL A 1 -2.99 16.00 6.73
C VAL A 1 -2.44 14.61 6.47
N ILE A 2 -2.31 14.16 5.21
CA ILE A 2 -1.45 13.03 4.86
C ILE A 2 -0.01 13.25 5.41
N ALA A 3 0.54 14.47 5.30
CA ALA A 3 1.77 14.88 6.02
C ALA A 3 1.78 14.49 7.50
N LYS A 4 0.75 14.89 8.26
CA LYS A 4 0.63 14.62 9.70
C LYS A 4 0.50 13.13 10.02
N ALA A 5 -0.07 12.34 9.11
CA ALA A 5 -0.21 10.91 9.29
C ALA A 5 1.13 10.16 9.06
N ILE A 6 2.06 10.75 8.29
CA ILE A 6 3.37 10.16 7.97
C ILE A 6 4.51 10.82 8.76
N GLU A 7 4.28 12.00 9.34
CA GLU A 7 5.17 12.68 10.31
C GLU A 7 5.71 11.74 11.41
N PRO A 8 4.92 10.82 12.02
CA PRO A 8 5.40 9.90 13.04
C PRO A 8 6.46 8.91 12.54
N VAL A 9 6.58 8.73 11.22
CA VAL A 9 7.53 7.78 10.59
C VAL A 9 8.94 8.36 10.50
N GLY A 10 9.16 9.62 10.90
CA GLY A 10 10.49 10.22 10.93
C GLY A 10 11.11 10.27 9.54
N VAL A 11 10.37 10.86 8.59
CA VAL A 11 10.62 10.77 7.14
C VAL A 11 11.87 11.56 6.72
N ARG A 12 13.06 11.03 7.05
CA ARG A 12 14.35 11.45 6.50
C ARG A 12 14.86 10.51 5.42
N GLN A 13 14.12 9.43 5.16
CA GLN A 13 14.47 8.40 4.19
C GLN A 13 13.47 8.42 3.03
N PRO A 14 13.88 7.98 1.82
CA PRO A 14 12.98 7.87 0.69
C PRO A 14 11.74 7.02 0.98
N LEU A 15 10.58 7.45 0.47
CA LEU A 15 9.30 6.77 0.65
C LEU A 15 9.26 5.46 -0.14
N MET A 16 8.88 4.40 0.55
CA MET A 16 8.65 3.05 0.06
C MET A 16 7.15 2.82 0.03
N TYR A 17 6.62 2.66 -1.17
CA TYR A 17 5.20 2.51 -1.46
C TYR A 17 4.89 1.13 -2.04
N VAL A 18 3.78 0.54 -1.62
CA VAL A 18 3.22 -0.66 -2.23
C VAL A 18 1.75 -0.47 -2.57
N SER A 19 1.34 -0.90 -3.76
CA SER A 19 -0.05 -0.93 -4.21
C SER A 19 -0.49 -2.37 -4.44
N LEU A 20 -1.64 -2.73 -3.87
CA LEU A 20 -2.32 -4.00 -4.05
C LEU A 20 -3.55 -3.76 -4.92
N GLY A 21 -3.54 -4.33 -6.12
CA GLY A 21 -4.54 -4.08 -7.15
C GLY A 21 -4.00 -3.28 -8.34
N SER A 22 -4.58 -3.46 -9.53
CA SER A 22 -4.17 -2.78 -10.76
C SER A 22 -4.91 -1.47 -11.03
N GLY A 23 -5.70 -0.97 -10.05
CA GLY A 23 -6.72 0.09 -10.08
C GLY A 23 -6.39 1.43 -10.75
N ALA A 24 -5.93 1.37 -11.99
CA ALA A 24 -5.39 2.42 -12.84
C ALA A 24 -4.33 3.27 -12.12
N LEU A 25 -3.05 3.04 -12.45
CA LEU A 25 -1.84 3.75 -11.99
C LEU A 25 -1.94 5.28 -11.82
N TYR A 26 -2.96 5.91 -12.40
CA TYR A 26 -3.35 7.29 -12.14
C TYR A 26 -3.59 7.58 -10.64
N PHE A 27 -4.31 6.70 -9.93
CA PHE A 27 -4.51 6.89 -8.49
C PHE A 27 -3.16 6.88 -7.77
N ASP A 28 -2.36 5.83 -8.02
CA ASP A 28 -1.04 5.66 -7.41
C ASP A 28 -0.16 6.88 -7.69
N TRP A 29 -0.20 7.39 -8.93
CA TRP A 29 0.53 8.56 -9.36
C TRP A 29 0.11 9.81 -8.60
N GLU A 30 -1.19 10.08 -8.50
CA GLU A 30 -1.69 11.27 -7.81
C GLU A 30 -1.37 11.22 -6.31
N LEU A 31 -1.51 10.06 -5.68
CA LEU A 31 -1.14 9.87 -4.29
C LEU A 31 0.35 10.10 -4.07
N LEU A 32 1.21 9.48 -4.86
CA LEU A 32 2.67 9.61 -4.74
C LEU A 32 3.17 11.02 -5.01
N GLU A 33 2.60 11.71 -6.00
CA GLU A 33 2.89 13.13 -6.21
C GLU A 33 2.54 13.93 -4.96
N ARG A 34 1.30 13.82 -4.48
CA ARG A 34 0.87 14.57 -3.28
C ARG A 34 1.74 14.26 -2.08
N LEU A 35 2.13 12.99 -1.89
CA LEU A 35 3.05 12.58 -0.83
C LEU A 35 4.39 13.32 -0.97
N ARG A 36 5.03 13.23 -2.13
CA ARG A 36 6.30 13.92 -2.42
C ARG A 36 6.21 15.42 -2.15
N TRP A 37 5.16 16.08 -2.62
CA TRP A 37 4.94 17.52 -2.43
C TRP A 37 4.73 17.91 -0.96
N VAL A 38 4.05 17.07 -0.19
CA VAL A 38 3.64 17.39 1.18
C VAL A 38 4.71 17.01 2.21
N THR A 39 5.50 15.96 1.95
CA THR A 39 6.57 15.52 2.86
C THR A 39 7.94 16.05 2.48
N ASP A 40 8.11 16.57 1.26
CA ASP A 40 9.41 16.93 0.67
C ASP A 40 10.42 15.76 0.67
N VAL A 41 9.90 14.53 0.55
CA VAL A 41 10.70 13.31 0.58
C VAL A 41 10.61 12.61 -0.78
N PRO A 42 11.74 12.17 -1.35
CA PRO A 42 11.72 11.44 -2.62
C PRO A 42 11.05 10.08 -2.49
N ILE A 43 10.43 9.61 -3.58
CA ILE A 43 9.97 8.22 -3.67
C ILE A 43 11.19 7.34 -3.96
N GLY A 44 11.46 6.37 -3.09
CA GLY A 44 12.58 5.43 -3.23
C GLY A 44 12.20 4.12 -3.92
N ARG A 45 11.00 3.61 -3.64
CA ARG A 45 10.49 2.36 -4.25
C ARG A 45 8.99 2.41 -4.42
N VAL A 46 8.52 1.83 -5.53
CA VAL A 46 7.12 1.54 -5.79
C VAL A 46 6.99 0.05 -6.13
N SER A 47 6.25 -0.69 -5.31
CA SER A 47 5.93 -2.10 -5.55
C SER A 47 4.47 -2.23 -5.97
N LEU A 48 4.22 -2.73 -7.18
CA LEU A 48 2.89 -2.90 -7.73
C LEU A 48 2.52 -4.40 -7.73
N VAL A 49 1.40 -4.76 -7.13
CA VAL A 49 0.99 -6.16 -6.93
C VAL A 49 -0.38 -6.39 -7.53
N ASP A 50 -0.44 -7.09 -8.65
CA ASP A 50 -1.69 -7.46 -9.33
C ASP A 50 -1.44 -8.56 -10.36
N THR A 51 -2.48 -9.37 -10.64
CA THR A 51 -2.44 -10.38 -11.70
C THR A 51 -2.22 -9.79 -13.10
N ASP A 52 -2.69 -8.57 -13.36
CA ASP A 52 -2.56 -7.87 -14.64
C ASP A 52 -1.09 -7.61 -15.01
N TYR A 53 -0.20 -7.53 -14.03
CA TYR A 53 1.23 -7.35 -14.26
C TYR A 53 1.93 -8.63 -14.72
N ARG A 54 1.28 -9.80 -14.70
CA ARG A 54 1.86 -11.05 -15.24
C ARG A 54 2.04 -10.98 -16.75
N THR A 55 1.06 -10.42 -17.44
CA THR A 55 1.06 -10.30 -18.90
C THR A 55 0.35 -9.01 -19.27
N PRO A 56 1.00 -7.86 -19.02
CA PRO A 56 0.35 -6.57 -19.13
C PRO A 56 -0.07 -6.30 -20.57
N THR A 57 -1.28 -5.79 -20.75
CA THR A 57 -1.76 -5.32 -22.06
C THR A 57 -0.84 -4.21 -22.59
N LYS A 58 -0.84 -3.96 -23.91
CA LYS A 58 -0.05 -2.86 -24.50
C LYS A 58 -0.32 -1.51 -23.82
N ARG A 59 -1.59 -1.23 -23.48
CA ARG A 59 -1.99 -0.01 -22.79
C ARG A 59 -1.41 0.05 -21.37
N LEU A 60 -1.45 -1.05 -20.63
CA LEU A 60 -0.86 -1.12 -19.29
C LEU A 60 0.67 -0.99 -19.34
N GLN A 61 1.33 -1.59 -20.33
CA GLN A 61 2.77 -1.41 -20.56
C GLN A 61 3.14 0.05 -20.79
N GLN A 62 2.38 0.76 -21.64
CA GLN A 62 2.59 2.20 -21.88
C GLN A 62 2.37 3.02 -20.60
N ALA A 63 1.32 2.71 -19.83
CA ALA A 63 1.06 3.38 -18.56
C ALA A 63 2.19 3.13 -17.55
N LEU A 64 2.70 1.90 -17.44
CA LEU A 64 3.83 1.55 -16.59
C LEU A 64 5.12 2.27 -17.01
N GLN A 65 5.36 2.40 -18.31
CA GLN A 65 6.51 3.16 -18.83
C GLN A 65 6.42 4.64 -18.46
N GLN A 66 5.26 5.27 -18.65
CA GLN A 66 5.05 6.67 -18.28
C GLN A 66 5.16 6.86 -16.77
N PHE A 67 4.59 5.95 -15.98
CA PHE A 67 4.67 5.96 -14.52
C PHE A 67 6.12 5.85 -14.04
N SER A 68 6.89 4.92 -14.60
CA SER A 68 8.32 4.75 -14.32
C SER A 68 9.13 5.99 -14.67
N ALA A 69 8.87 6.59 -15.83
CA ALA A 69 9.52 7.83 -16.25
C ALA A 69 9.20 9.01 -15.32
N TRP A 70 7.98 9.07 -14.80
CA TRP A 70 7.54 10.12 -13.89
C TRP A 70 8.26 10.06 -12.54
N PHE A 71 8.42 8.86 -11.99
CA PHE A 71 9.15 8.61 -10.74
C PHE A 71 10.58 8.12 -11.01
N ALA A 72 11.25 8.72 -12.00
CA ALA A 72 12.63 8.39 -12.32
C ALA A 72 13.53 8.56 -11.08
N GLY A 73 14.28 7.50 -10.74
CA GLY A 73 15.08 7.42 -9.52
C GLY A 73 14.46 6.55 -8.42
N ALA A 74 13.17 6.25 -8.51
CA ALA A 74 12.53 5.21 -7.69
C ALA A 74 12.73 3.81 -8.31
N GLU A 75 12.88 2.81 -7.47
CA GLU A 75 12.85 1.41 -7.90
C GLU A 75 11.40 0.97 -8.13
N LEU A 76 11.03 0.64 -9.38
CA LEU A 76 9.70 0.12 -9.72
C LEU A 76 9.72 -1.42 -9.80
N ARG A 77 9.01 -2.09 -8.91
CA ARG A 77 8.85 -3.56 -8.90
C ARG A 77 7.42 -3.96 -9.20
N GLN A 78 7.25 -5.04 -9.96
CA GLN A 78 5.94 -5.57 -10.34
C GLN A 78 5.84 -7.02 -9.90
N TYR A 79 4.72 -7.38 -9.28
CA TYR A 79 4.47 -8.73 -8.80
C TYR A 79 3.13 -9.24 -9.32
N PRO A 80 3.10 -10.43 -9.93
CA PRO A 80 1.88 -10.99 -10.54
C PRO A 80 0.88 -11.54 -9.52
N SER A 81 1.18 -11.45 -8.22
CA SER A 81 0.33 -11.91 -7.11
C SER A 81 0.89 -11.47 -5.77
N LEU A 82 0.02 -11.41 -4.75
CA LEU A 82 0.41 -11.16 -3.36
C LEU A 82 1.42 -12.19 -2.84
N SER A 83 1.28 -13.46 -3.20
CA SER A 83 2.23 -14.51 -2.79
C SER A 83 3.61 -14.36 -3.43
N ALA A 84 3.70 -13.88 -4.67
CA ALA A 84 4.98 -13.57 -5.30
C ALA A 84 5.66 -12.38 -4.61
N PHE A 85 4.89 -11.31 -4.33
CA PHE A 85 5.34 -10.15 -3.58
C PHE A 85 5.88 -10.54 -2.20
N LEU A 86 5.09 -11.26 -1.40
CA LEU A 86 5.48 -11.65 -0.05
C LEU A 86 6.72 -12.55 -0.03
N ARG A 87 6.85 -13.50 -0.97
CA ARG A 87 8.06 -14.33 -1.08
C ARG A 87 9.31 -13.51 -1.42
N ALA A 88 9.18 -12.53 -2.30
CA ALA A 88 10.30 -11.69 -2.73
C ALA A 88 10.74 -10.70 -1.64
N GLU A 89 9.78 -10.08 -0.94
CA GLU A 89 10.08 -9.01 0.03
C GLU A 89 10.30 -9.52 1.46
N HIS A 90 9.70 -10.64 1.83
CA HIS A 90 9.73 -11.20 3.19
C HIS A 90 10.39 -12.59 3.28
N GLY A 91 10.74 -13.20 2.15
CA GLY A 91 11.21 -14.59 2.08
C GLY A 91 10.09 -15.63 2.21
N GLU A 92 10.45 -16.92 2.10
CA GLU A 92 9.48 -18.03 2.09
C GLU A 92 8.74 -18.26 3.42
N ARG A 93 9.19 -17.64 4.51
CA ARG A 93 8.56 -17.78 5.84
C ARG A 93 7.49 -16.72 6.03
N LEU A 94 6.34 -16.91 5.41
CA LEU A 94 5.12 -16.27 5.90
C LEU A 94 4.68 -17.00 7.18
N PRO A 95 4.42 -16.29 8.30
CA PRO A 95 3.86 -16.93 9.48
C PRO A 95 2.48 -17.47 9.12
N SER A 96 2.38 -18.79 9.02
CA SER A 96 1.10 -19.49 8.88
C SER A 96 0.22 -19.10 10.06
N GLY A 97 -1.02 -18.67 9.77
CA GLY A 97 -1.97 -18.08 10.73
C GLY A 97 -2.47 -19.03 11.83
N ARG A 98 -1.74 -20.10 12.16
CA ARG A 98 -2.07 -21.03 13.24
C ARG A 98 -0.80 -21.53 13.93
N VAL A 99 -0.31 -20.79 14.93
CA VAL A 99 0.42 -21.40 16.03
C VAL A 99 -0.10 -20.80 17.34
N ALA A 100 -1.11 -21.47 17.89
CA ALA A 100 -1.42 -21.38 19.31
C ALA A 100 -0.22 -21.98 20.07
N GLY A 101 0.73 -21.12 20.42
CA GLY A 101 1.93 -21.54 21.11
C GLY A 101 2.82 -20.33 21.28
N LYS A 102 2.88 -19.82 22.51
CA LYS A 102 3.75 -18.74 22.99
C LYS A 102 5.11 -18.75 22.28
N ARG A 103 5.28 -17.92 21.25
CA ARG A 103 6.57 -17.54 20.67
C ARG A 103 6.43 -16.08 20.28
N GLU A 104 7.41 -15.29 20.70
CA GLU A 104 7.58 -13.88 20.38
C GLU A 104 7.01 -13.60 18.98
N GLN A 105 5.98 -12.76 18.93
CA GLN A 105 5.64 -12.06 17.70
C GLN A 105 6.91 -11.32 17.28
N GLN A 106 7.70 -11.94 16.39
CA GLN A 106 8.85 -11.30 15.79
C GLN A 106 8.34 -9.98 15.23
N ARG A 107 8.80 -8.88 15.84
CA ARG A 107 8.47 -7.53 15.43
C ARG A 107 9.08 -7.36 14.05
N SER A 108 8.27 -7.51 13.00
CA SER A 108 8.72 -7.12 11.67
C SER A 108 8.94 -5.61 11.68
N GLU A 109 10.14 -5.17 11.28
CA GLU A 109 10.44 -3.76 11.09
C GLU A 109 9.62 -3.16 9.94
N GLY A 110 9.05 -4.00 9.06
CA GLY A 110 8.36 -3.55 7.86
C GLY A 110 9.30 -2.84 6.89
N LEU A 111 8.86 -2.71 5.64
CA LEU A 111 9.64 -2.05 4.58
C LEU A 111 8.93 -0.80 4.04
N TYR A 112 7.61 -0.82 4.03
CA TYR A 112 6.79 0.19 3.37
C TYR A 112 6.24 1.19 4.39
N GLN A 113 6.25 2.48 4.07
CA GLN A 113 5.57 3.49 4.88
C GLN A 113 4.12 3.67 4.43
N VAL A 114 3.83 3.38 3.16
CA VAL A 114 2.49 3.52 2.60
C VAL A 114 2.13 2.26 1.82
N LEU A 115 0.96 1.71 2.14
CA LEU A 115 0.31 0.63 1.42
C LEU A 115 -1.03 1.13 0.89
N MET A 116 -1.28 0.93 -0.40
CA MET A 116 -2.58 1.15 -0.99
C MET A 116 -3.21 -0.19 -1.39
N GLN A 117 -4.51 -0.30 -1.20
CA GLN A 117 -5.33 -1.40 -1.66
C GLN A 117 -6.50 -0.82 -2.47
N CYS A 118 -6.55 -1.13 -3.76
CA CYS A 118 -7.60 -0.67 -4.67
C CYS A 118 -8.12 -1.88 -5.46
N ASP A 119 -9.43 -2.16 -5.41
CA ASP A 119 -10.07 -3.15 -6.29
C ASP A 119 -9.33 -4.49 -6.42
N ALA A 120 -8.80 -4.99 -5.31
CA ALA A 120 -8.07 -6.26 -5.25
C ALA A 120 -9.02 -7.47 -5.40
N HIS A 121 -9.87 -7.48 -6.43
CA HIS A 121 -10.77 -8.58 -6.75
C HIS A 121 -9.93 -9.77 -7.24
N GLY A 122 -9.75 -10.77 -6.39
CA GLY A 122 -9.01 -11.99 -6.76
C GLY A 122 -8.14 -12.58 -5.67
N VAL A 123 -8.17 -12.04 -4.45
CA VAL A 123 -7.61 -12.72 -3.29
C VAL A 123 -8.76 -13.44 -2.59
N GLU A 124 -8.79 -14.77 -2.64
CA GLU A 124 -9.90 -15.60 -2.11
C GLU A 124 -10.23 -15.32 -0.62
N ALA A 125 -11.41 -15.73 -0.16
CA ALA A 125 -12.07 -15.50 1.15
C ALA A 125 -11.22 -15.57 2.46
N ASP A 126 -9.96 -15.99 2.40
CA ASP A 126 -8.94 -15.81 3.45
C ASP A 126 -8.23 -14.43 3.37
N GLU A 127 -8.75 -13.53 2.52
CA GLU A 127 -8.20 -12.21 2.17
C GLU A 127 -8.13 -11.24 3.34
N ALA A 128 -9.15 -11.16 4.19
CA ALA A 128 -9.11 -10.25 5.35
C ALA A 128 -7.95 -10.60 6.31
N ASN A 129 -7.73 -11.90 6.53
CA ASN A 129 -6.61 -12.40 7.33
C ASN A 129 -5.28 -12.13 6.65
N ARG A 130 -5.19 -12.37 5.33
CA ARG A 130 -3.97 -12.11 4.55
C ARG A 130 -3.63 -10.63 4.46
N LEU A 131 -4.59 -9.74 4.24
CA LEU A 131 -4.38 -8.30 4.20
C LEU A 131 -3.98 -7.76 5.58
N SER A 132 -4.59 -8.25 6.65
CA SER A 132 -4.17 -7.93 8.03
C SER A 132 -2.72 -8.39 8.28
N LEU A 133 -2.37 -9.60 7.82
CA LEU A 133 -0.99 -10.08 7.87
C LEU A 133 -0.04 -9.22 7.03
N VAL A 134 -0.43 -8.81 5.82
CA VAL A 134 0.39 -7.96 4.95
C VAL A 134 0.63 -6.61 5.60
N ARG A 135 -0.42 -5.94 6.10
CA ARG A 135 -0.27 -4.67 6.82
C ARG A 135 0.66 -4.80 8.01
N ARG A 136 0.59 -5.92 8.76
CA ARG A 136 1.48 -6.19 9.90
C ARG A 136 2.89 -6.68 9.50
N ALA A 137 3.08 -7.26 8.34
CA ALA A 137 4.39 -7.74 7.91
C ALA A 137 5.16 -6.64 7.17
N MET A 138 4.46 -5.87 6.35
CA MET A 138 5.04 -4.98 5.34
C MET A 138 5.11 -3.53 5.78
N LEU A 139 4.15 -3.04 6.58
CA LEU A 139 4.22 -1.67 7.05
C LEU A 139 5.23 -1.52 8.19
N GLN A 140 6.07 -0.51 8.05
CA GLN A 140 6.90 -0.03 9.14
C GLN A 140 6.04 0.47 10.31
N PRO A 141 6.54 0.45 11.55
CA PRO A 141 5.89 1.15 12.65
C PRO A 141 5.55 2.60 12.28
N GLY A 142 4.30 3.01 12.51
CA GLY A 142 3.76 4.30 12.09
C GLY A 142 3.26 4.36 10.64
N GLY A 143 3.60 3.37 9.81
CA GLY A 143 3.19 3.29 8.41
C GLY A 143 1.67 3.16 8.23
N LEU A 144 1.19 3.61 7.08
CA LEU A 144 -0.24 3.73 6.77
C LEU A 144 -0.66 2.75 5.67
N ALA A 145 -1.83 2.16 5.85
CA ALA A 145 -2.53 1.45 4.79
C ALA A 145 -3.85 2.15 4.47
N PHE A 146 -4.14 2.25 3.18
CA PHE A 146 -5.40 2.76 2.66
C PHE A 146 -6.11 1.65 1.90
N ALA A 147 -7.41 1.51 2.10
CA ALA A 147 -8.24 0.55 1.39
C ALA A 147 -9.41 1.28 0.74
N LEU A 148 -9.48 1.17 -0.58
CA LEU A 148 -10.59 1.62 -1.42
C LEU A 148 -11.34 0.37 -1.89
N ASP A 149 -12.59 0.27 -1.46
CA ASP A 149 -13.51 -0.75 -1.93
C ASP A 149 -14.54 -0.11 -2.88
N ASN A 150 -15.17 -0.93 -3.73
CA ASN A 150 -16.08 -0.50 -4.79
C ASN A 150 -17.37 0.19 -4.29
N GLY A 151 -17.58 0.25 -2.97
CA GLY A 151 -18.65 1.01 -2.35
C GLY A 151 -18.24 2.47 -2.12
N PRO A 152 -19.05 3.48 -2.51
CA PRO A 152 -18.78 4.89 -2.21
C PRO A 152 -18.67 5.21 -0.70
N SER A 153 -19.03 4.25 0.16
CA SER A 153 -19.05 4.35 1.63
C SER A 153 -17.93 3.60 2.35
N THR A 154 -17.04 2.86 1.67
CA THR A 154 -16.05 1.99 2.33
C THR A 154 -14.61 2.36 1.98
N ARG A 155 -14.23 3.59 2.33
CA ARG A 155 -12.82 4.02 2.39
C ARG A 155 -12.31 3.79 3.81
N ARG A 156 -11.25 3.01 3.98
CA ARG A 156 -10.67 2.72 5.30
C ARG A 156 -9.20 3.11 5.35
N CYS A 157 -8.78 3.57 6.52
CA CYS A 157 -7.39 3.84 6.81
C CYS A 157 -6.95 3.01 8.02
N TYR A 158 -5.74 2.48 7.92
CA TYR A 158 -5.11 1.68 8.94
C TYR A 158 -3.73 2.26 9.24
N GLN A 159 -3.30 2.21 10.50
CA GLN A 159 -1.93 2.56 10.87
C GLN A 159 -1.29 1.44 11.67
N ARG A 160 -0.04 1.14 11.34
CA ARG A 160 0.78 0.27 12.16
C ARG A 160 1.18 1.02 13.43
N ARG A 161 0.94 0.42 14.59
CA ARG A 161 1.35 1.01 15.88
C ARG A 161 2.86 1.28 15.88
N LEU A 162 3.26 2.37 16.55
CA LEU A 162 4.67 2.79 16.65
C LEU A 162 5.57 1.76 17.36
N ASP A 163 4.99 0.90 18.20
CA ASP A 163 5.68 -0.20 18.86
C ASP A 163 5.75 -1.48 18.01
N GLY A 164 5.14 -1.46 16.81
CA GLY A 164 5.02 -2.60 15.91
C GLY A 164 4.07 -3.71 16.39
N SER A 165 3.33 -3.55 17.49
CA SER A 165 2.53 -4.64 18.10
C SER A 165 1.28 -5.02 17.30
N GLY A 166 0.75 -4.10 16.50
CA GLY A 166 -0.51 -4.31 15.80
C GLY A 166 -0.80 -3.23 14.77
N VAL A 167 -1.94 -3.37 14.09
CA VAL A 167 -2.46 -2.42 13.10
C VAL A 167 -3.85 -2.01 13.59
N ASP A 168 -4.06 -0.70 13.73
CA ASP A 168 -5.34 -0.15 14.15
C ASP A 168 -6.04 0.47 12.94
N GLU A 169 -7.37 0.29 12.85
CA GLU A 169 -8.19 1.11 11.95
C GLU A 169 -8.33 2.49 12.58
N ILE A 170 -8.11 3.53 11.79
CA ILE A 170 -8.16 4.91 12.25
C ILE A 170 -9.13 5.70 11.40
N ASP A 171 -9.99 6.44 12.09
CA ASP A 171 -10.96 7.31 11.44
C ASP A 171 -10.26 8.61 11.03
N TYR A 172 -9.73 8.62 9.81
CA TYR A 172 -9.29 9.84 9.16
C TYR A 172 -10.44 10.38 8.31
N ALA A 173 -11.20 11.32 8.88
CA ALA A 173 -12.12 12.22 8.16
C ALA A 173 -11.49 12.92 6.92
N VAL A 174 -10.17 12.82 6.81
CA VAL A 174 -9.27 13.33 5.75
C VAL A 174 -9.48 12.67 4.39
N TRP A 175 -10.12 11.49 4.35
CA TRP A 175 -10.47 10.80 3.09
C TRP A 175 -11.75 11.34 2.43
N GLN A 176 -12.39 12.33 3.03
CA GLN A 176 -13.49 13.11 2.45
C GLN A 176 -12.93 14.36 1.75
N TYR A 177 -12.18 14.19 0.66
CA TYR A 177 -11.85 15.33 -0.20
C TYR A 177 -13.05 15.67 -1.10
N PRO A 178 -13.53 16.93 -1.16
CA PRO A 178 -14.70 17.32 -1.97
C PRO A 178 -14.55 16.97 -3.45
N GLY A 179 -13.34 17.14 -4.01
CA GLY A 179 -13.05 16.80 -5.41
C GLY A 179 -13.09 15.30 -5.75
N TRP A 180 -13.23 14.42 -4.75
CA TRP A 180 -13.34 12.96 -4.90
C TRP A 180 -14.76 12.45 -4.65
N GLY A 181 -15.69 13.33 -4.27
CA GLY A 181 -17.12 13.06 -4.11
C GLY A 181 -18.01 13.88 -5.06
N GLU A 182 -17.49 14.92 -5.73
CA GLU A 182 -18.28 15.84 -6.55
C GLU A 182 -18.03 15.67 -8.07
N ARG A 183 -18.14 14.45 -8.58
CA ARG A 183 -18.41 14.22 -10.01
C ARG A 183 -19.58 13.27 -10.19
N SER A 184 -20.74 13.65 -9.66
CA SER A 184 -22.03 13.10 -10.08
C SER A 184 -23.13 13.99 -9.55
N ARG A 185 -23.28 15.15 -10.18
CA ARG A 185 -24.51 15.97 -10.27
C ARG A 185 -24.23 17.19 -11.16
N HIS A 186 -24.15 16.95 -12.46
CA HIS A 186 -24.54 17.92 -13.48
C HIS A 186 -25.23 17.14 -14.60
#